data_AF-A0A3A8EUC7-F1
#
_entry.id   AF-A0A3A8EUC7-F1
#
_cell.length_a   1.000
_cell.length_b   1.000
_cell.length_c   1.000
_cell.angle_alpha   90.00
_cell.angle_beta   90.00
_cell.angle_gamma   90.00
#
_symmetry.space_group_name_H-M   'P 1'
#
loop_
_entity.id
_entity.type
_entity.pdbx_description
1 polymer ?
#
loop_
_entity_poly.entity_id
_entity_poly.type
_entity_poly.pdbx_seq_one_letter_code
_entity_poly.pdbx_strand_id
1 'polypeptide(L)'
;MEKEISELYRLFKKYKLAPDFASRCSPYGERREVAKYLEHKSLHHIEMEVVDYCLKAIYTMGDEQDLKYFLPRLIESMVIDHSLVNSWSLFKKLKMSGFEQWETVEQKLIYKICEQHFILKLNGQSDGMLSSMLDDYVELFDLEPFY
;
A
#
# COMPACT_ATOMS: atom_id res chain seq x y z
N MET A 1 -9.11 10.92 7.34
CA MET A 1 -8.41 10.47 6.11
C MET A 1 -7.20 11.33 5.78
N GLU A 2 -7.34 12.58 5.34
CA GLU A 2 -6.18 13.39 4.89
C GLU A 2 -5.08 13.56 5.96
N LYS A 3 -5.49 13.80 7.22
CA LYS A 3 -4.55 13.89 8.35
C LYS A 3 -3.79 12.59 8.57
N GLU A 4 -4.49 11.45 8.54
CA GLU A 4 -3.88 10.14 8.70
C GLU A 4 -2.93 9.80 7.53
N ILE A 5 -3.28 10.17 6.31
CA ILE A 5 -2.40 10.01 5.14
C ILE A 5 -1.14 10.87 5.29
N SER A 6 -1.27 12.14 5.68
CA SER A 6 -0.12 13.00 5.92
C SER A 6 0.83 12.42 6.98
N GLU A 7 0.26 11.88 8.06
CA GLU A 7 1.02 11.20 9.11
C GLU A 7 1.69 9.91 8.60
N LEU A 8 1.04 9.17 7.72
CA LEU A 8 1.59 7.97 7.10
C LEU A 8 2.82 8.29 6.27
N TYR A 9 2.73 9.32 5.40
CA TYR A 9 3.88 9.81 4.64
C TYR A 9 5.01 10.28 5.56
N ARG A 10 4.69 10.98 6.67
CA ARG A 10 5.68 11.43 7.65
C ARG A 10 6.42 10.25 8.29
N LEU A 11 5.68 9.23 8.72
CA LEU A 11 6.22 8.08 9.44
C LEU A 11 7.10 7.21 8.55
N PHE A 12 6.66 6.95 7.31
CA PHE A 12 7.36 6.07 6.38
C PHE A 12 8.48 6.75 5.58
N LYS A 13 8.63 8.09 5.66
CA LYS A 13 9.70 8.86 4.99
C LYS A 13 11.12 8.38 5.32
N LYS A 14 11.30 7.70 6.46
CA LYS A 14 12.57 7.09 6.89
C LYS A 14 13.01 5.93 5.98
N TYR A 15 12.06 5.23 5.37
CA TYR A 15 12.35 4.15 4.45
C TYR A 15 12.82 4.70 3.11
N LYS A 16 13.78 4.00 2.52
CA LYS A 16 14.37 4.31 1.21
C LYS A 16 14.17 3.12 0.31
N LEU A 17 13.93 3.39 -0.97
CA LEU A 17 13.93 2.36 -2.00
C LEU A 17 15.27 1.61 -1.95
N ALA A 18 15.23 0.29 -2.07
CA ALA A 18 16.45 -0.50 -2.01
C ALA A 18 17.37 -0.11 -3.19
N PRO A 19 18.70 0.04 -2.98
CA PRO A 19 19.62 0.49 -4.04
C PRO A 19 19.66 -0.41 -5.29
N ASP A 20 19.22 -1.66 -5.15
CA ASP A 20 19.18 -2.65 -6.24
C ASP A 20 17.81 -2.71 -6.93
N PHE A 21 16.81 -1.93 -6.50
CA PHE A 21 15.44 -2.00 -7.05
C PHE A 21 15.40 -1.81 -8.56
N ALA A 22 16.15 -0.83 -9.08
CA ALA A 22 16.26 -0.61 -10.52
C ALA A 22 16.89 -1.81 -11.24
N SER A 23 17.80 -2.55 -10.60
CA SER A 23 18.43 -3.73 -11.20
C SER A 23 17.46 -4.91 -11.33
N ARG A 24 16.50 -5.02 -10.39
CA ARG A 24 15.40 -5.99 -10.40
C ARG A 24 14.34 -5.68 -11.45
N CYS A 25 14.30 -4.44 -11.96
CA CYS A 25 13.43 -4.07 -13.07
C CYS A 25 13.88 -4.66 -14.41
N SER A 26 12.88 -4.93 -15.27
CA SER A 26 13.10 -5.44 -16.63
C SER A 26 14.17 -4.62 -17.37
N PRO A 27 15.16 -5.26 -18.02
CA PRO A 27 16.20 -4.57 -18.77
C PRO A 27 15.69 -4.00 -20.11
N TYR A 28 14.45 -4.31 -20.51
CA TYR A 28 13.88 -3.85 -21.77
C TYR A 28 13.26 -2.44 -21.64
N GLY A 29 13.63 -1.57 -22.57
CA GLY A 29 13.19 -0.17 -22.61
C GLY A 29 13.83 0.69 -21.52
N GLU A 30 13.22 1.83 -21.21
CA GLU A 30 13.76 2.81 -20.24
C GLU A 30 13.44 2.46 -18.78
N ARG A 31 12.94 1.25 -18.50
CA ARG A 31 12.35 0.90 -17.20
C ARG A 31 13.33 1.00 -16.02
N ARG A 32 14.60 0.66 -16.24
CA ARG A 32 15.63 0.79 -15.22
C ARG A 32 15.99 2.25 -14.95
N GLU A 33 16.00 3.08 -15.98
CA GLU A 33 16.28 4.50 -15.84
C GLU A 33 15.12 5.21 -15.13
N VAL A 34 13.87 4.90 -15.51
CA VAL A 34 12.66 5.38 -14.79
C VAL A 34 12.70 4.97 -13.31
N ALA A 35 13.06 3.73 -12.99
CA ALA A 35 13.18 3.27 -11.61
C ALA A 35 14.22 4.07 -10.79
N LYS A 36 15.36 4.46 -11.37
CA LYS A 36 16.37 5.31 -10.69
C LYS A 36 15.83 6.70 -10.35
N TYR A 37 14.95 7.26 -11.19
CA TYR A 37 14.31 8.54 -10.88
C TYR A 37 13.36 8.46 -9.67
N LEU A 38 12.86 7.26 -9.33
CA LEU A 38 11.99 7.06 -8.17
C LEU A 38 12.72 7.20 -6.84
N GLU A 39 14.03 6.98 -6.80
CA GLU A 39 14.85 7.14 -5.58
C GLU A 39 14.87 8.59 -5.07
N HIS A 40 14.60 9.55 -5.96
CA HIS A 40 14.78 10.98 -5.73
C HIS A 40 13.47 11.79 -5.77
N LYS A 41 12.35 11.20 -6.20
CA LYS A 41 11.05 11.88 -6.32
C LYS A 41 10.22 11.79 -5.03
N SER A 42 9.43 12.83 -4.78
CA SER A 42 8.37 12.79 -3.76
C SER A 42 7.24 11.88 -4.24
N LEU A 43 6.81 10.97 -3.36
CA LEU A 43 5.72 10.04 -3.65
C LEU A 43 4.35 10.75 -3.77
N HIS A 44 4.18 11.98 -3.24
CA HIS A 44 2.92 12.73 -3.32
C HIS A 44 2.54 13.19 -4.74
N HIS A 45 3.47 13.21 -5.69
CA HIS A 45 3.24 13.65 -7.08
C HIS A 45 3.81 12.62 -8.05
N ILE A 46 3.16 11.47 -8.01
CA ILE A 46 3.54 10.31 -8.79
C ILE A 46 2.76 10.33 -10.13
N GLU A 47 3.50 10.44 -11.24
CA GLU A 47 2.99 10.25 -12.59
C GLU A 47 2.64 8.77 -12.85
N MET A 48 1.86 8.51 -13.91
CA MET A 48 1.39 7.17 -14.30
C MET A 48 2.51 6.12 -14.40
N GLU A 49 3.76 6.55 -14.63
CA GLU A 49 4.92 5.68 -14.70
C GLU A 49 5.29 5.05 -13.36
N VAL A 50 5.14 5.75 -12.23
CA VAL A 50 5.50 5.21 -10.90
C VAL A 50 4.46 4.20 -10.41
N VAL A 51 3.22 4.30 -10.89
CA VAL A 51 2.16 3.32 -10.63
C VAL A 51 2.62 1.92 -11.01
N ASP A 52 3.23 1.76 -12.19
CA ASP A 52 3.73 0.47 -12.66
C ASP A 52 4.81 -0.11 -11.72
N TYR A 53 5.66 0.74 -11.14
CA TYR A 53 6.68 0.30 -10.17
C TYR A 53 6.11 0.00 -8.79
N CYS A 54 5.15 0.81 -8.30
CA CYS A 54 4.41 0.52 -7.07
C CYS A 54 3.70 -0.84 -7.18
N LEU A 55 3.08 -1.12 -8.33
CA LEU A 55 2.41 -2.40 -8.57
C LEU A 55 3.41 -3.55 -8.68
N LYS A 56 4.56 -3.35 -9.35
CA LYS A 56 5.62 -4.38 -9.36
C LYS A 56 6.19 -4.66 -7.99
N ALA A 57 6.33 -3.64 -7.14
CA ALA A 57 6.78 -3.80 -5.77
C ALA A 57 5.80 -4.68 -4.97
N ILE A 58 4.50 -4.50 -5.19
CA ILE A 58 3.47 -5.36 -4.60
C ILE A 58 3.51 -6.77 -5.21
N TYR A 59 3.34 -6.90 -6.52
CA TYR A 59 2.94 -8.17 -7.13
C TYR A 59 4.08 -9.07 -7.59
N THR A 60 5.26 -8.54 -7.92
CA THR A 60 6.24 -9.33 -8.69
C THR A 60 7.65 -9.32 -8.14
N MET A 61 8.21 -8.18 -7.72
CA MET A 61 9.67 -8.06 -7.51
C MET A 61 10.09 -7.29 -6.24
N GLY A 62 9.14 -6.66 -5.53
CA GLY A 62 9.45 -5.86 -4.35
C GLY A 62 9.54 -6.68 -3.06
N ASP A 63 10.50 -6.30 -2.22
CA ASP A 63 10.69 -6.84 -0.88
C ASP A 63 9.95 -5.99 0.19
N GLU A 64 10.19 -6.30 1.46
CA GLU A 64 9.61 -5.53 2.59
C GLU A 64 10.05 -4.06 2.57
N GLN A 65 11.31 -3.77 2.24
CA GLN A 65 11.84 -2.42 2.23
C GLN A 65 11.20 -1.58 1.11
N ASP A 66 11.06 -2.16 -0.08
CA ASP A 66 10.37 -1.52 -1.20
C ASP A 66 8.89 -1.30 -0.88
N LEU A 67 8.24 -2.29 -0.25
CA LEU A 67 6.86 -2.16 0.19
C LEU A 67 6.72 -0.97 1.13
N LYS A 68 7.54 -0.88 2.17
CA LYS A 68 7.53 0.24 3.13
C LYS A 68 7.78 1.58 2.45
N TYR A 69 8.67 1.63 1.45
CA TYR A 69 8.89 2.84 0.67
C TYR A 69 7.63 3.28 -0.09
N PHE A 70 6.99 2.38 -0.82
CA PHE A 70 5.82 2.71 -1.64
C PHE A 70 4.49 2.76 -0.87
N LEU A 71 4.45 2.22 0.36
CA LEU A 71 3.21 2.02 1.12
C LEU A 71 2.35 3.27 1.30
N PRO A 72 2.91 4.46 1.60
CA PRO A 72 2.10 5.67 1.74
C PRO A 72 1.27 5.99 0.50
N ARG A 73 1.87 5.86 -0.69
CA ARG A 73 1.18 6.09 -1.96
C ARG A 73 0.14 5.02 -2.26
N LEU A 74 0.45 3.76 -1.95
CA LEU A 74 -0.45 2.64 -2.14
C LEU A 74 -1.71 2.77 -1.28
N ILE A 75 -1.55 3.11 0.01
CA ILE A 75 -2.67 3.35 0.93
C ILE A 75 -3.46 4.59 0.53
N GLU A 76 -2.79 5.71 0.22
CA GLU A 76 -3.45 6.92 -0.26
C GLU A 76 -4.29 6.63 -1.51
N SER A 77 -3.74 5.89 -2.47
CA SER A 77 -4.50 5.51 -3.65
C SER A 77 -5.69 4.61 -3.33
N MET A 78 -5.53 3.63 -2.43
CA MET A 78 -6.64 2.77 -2.03
C MET A 78 -7.80 3.59 -1.44
N VAL A 79 -7.49 4.55 -0.56
CA VAL A 79 -8.52 5.25 0.23
C VAL A 79 -9.04 6.55 -0.37
N ILE A 80 -8.24 7.24 -1.20
CA ILE A 80 -8.59 8.54 -1.82
C ILE A 80 -8.84 8.39 -3.32
N ASP A 81 -7.85 7.89 -4.06
CA ASP A 81 -7.90 7.91 -5.54
C ASP A 81 -8.68 6.74 -6.14
N HIS A 82 -8.87 5.66 -5.36
CA HIS A 82 -9.47 4.37 -5.75
C HIS A 82 -8.91 3.79 -7.05
N SER A 83 -7.61 3.97 -7.33
CA SER A 83 -7.08 3.84 -8.71
C SER A 83 -5.92 2.87 -8.89
N LEU A 84 -5.05 2.67 -7.89
CA LEU A 84 -3.79 1.94 -8.09
C LEU A 84 -3.88 0.51 -7.59
N VAL A 85 -4.43 0.28 -6.39
CA VAL A 85 -4.45 -1.04 -5.75
C VAL A 85 -5.79 -1.26 -5.03
N ASN A 86 -6.31 -2.48 -5.11
CA ASN A 86 -7.46 -2.88 -4.29
C ASN A 86 -7.02 -3.30 -2.87
N SER A 87 -7.95 -3.25 -1.92
CA SER A 87 -7.72 -3.60 -0.51
C SER A 87 -7.13 -4.99 -0.36
N TRP A 88 -7.74 -6.00 -0.99
CA TRP A 88 -7.30 -7.38 -0.94
C TRP A 88 -5.80 -7.57 -1.24
N SER A 89 -5.34 -7.03 -2.37
CA SER A 89 -3.96 -7.21 -2.83
C SER A 89 -2.96 -6.52 -1.91
N LEU A 90 -3.31 -5.34 -1.41
CA LEU A 90 -2.47 -4.61 -0.47
C LEU A 90 -2.38 -5.34 0.87
N PHE A 91 -3.49 -5.83 1.39
CA PHE A 91 -3.56 -6.52 2.68
C PHE A 91 -2.84 -7.86 2.65
N LYS A 92 -3.03 -8.63 1.59
CA LYS A 92 -2.29 -9.87 1.36
C LYS A 92 -0.77 -9.61 1.30
N LYS A 93 -0.35 -8.54 0.62
CA LYS A 93 1.08 -8.18 0.55
C LYS A 93 1.63 -7.74 1.91
N LEU A 94 0.85 -6.99 2.71
CA LEU A 94 1.22 -6.64 4.08
C LEU A 94 1.46 -7.90 4.94
N LYS A 95 0.51 -8.85 4.93
CA LYS A 95 0.64 -10.14 5.64
C LYS A 95 1.88 -10.93 5.19
N MET A 96 2.09 -11.03 3.87
CA MET A 96 3.28 -11.69 3.30
C MET A 96 4.61 -11.02 3.67
N SER A 97 4.59 -9.73 4.01
CA SER A 97 5.77 -8.96 4.44
C SER A 97 6.08 -9.05 5.94
N GLY A 98 5.29 -9.83 6.69
CA GLY A 98 5.44 -9.92 8.15
C GLY A 98 5.08 -8.61 8.85
N PHE A 99 4.03 -7.93 8.40
CA PHE A 99 3.55 -6.66 8.94
C PHE A 99 3.36 -6.68 10.47
N GLU A 100 3.04 -7.84 11.03
CA GLU A 100 2.85 -8.06 12.46
C GLU A 100 4.14 -7.82 13.28
N GLN A 101 5.31 -7.88 12.62
CA GLN A 101 6.62 -7.64 13.21
C GLN A 101 7.12 -6.19 13.04
N TRP A 102 6.36 -5.33 12.36
CA TRP A 102 6.76 -3.94 12.13
C TRP A 102 6.66 -3.08 13.40
N GLU A 103 7.10 -1.82 13.35
CA GLU A 103 7.02 -0.97 14.54
C GLU A 103 5.55 -0.76 14.95
N THR A 104 5.25 -0.83 16.24
CA THR A 104 3.87 -0.71 16.75
C THR A 104 3.18 0.59 16.32
N VAL A 105 3.94 1.68 16.15
CA VAL A 105 3.42 2.96 15.65
C VAL A 105 2.97 2.88 14.19
N GLU A 106 3.68 2.13 13.36
CA GLU A 106 3.34 1.89 11.95
C GLU A 106 2.10 1.04 11.85
N GLN A 107 2.07 -0.06 12.61
CA GLN A 107 0.92 -0.96 12.65
C GLN A 107 -0.36 -0.22 13.04
N LYS A 108 -0.33 0.53 14.15
CA LYS A 108 -1.48 1.29 14.66
C LYS A 108 -2.00 2.31 13.65
N LEU A 109 -1.11 3.01 12.94
CA LEU A 109 -1.52 4.00 11.96
C LEU A 109 -2.19 3.36 10.75
N ILE A 110 -1.63 2.25 10.25
CA ILE A 110 -2.20 1.51 9.13
C ILE A 110 -3.56 0.93 9.50
N TYR A 111 -3.68 0.28 10.67
CA TYR A 111 -4.97 -0.23 11.15
C TYR A 111 -6.02 0.88 11.29
N LYS A 112 -5.65 2.04 11.83
CA LYS A 112 -6.56 3.19 11.94
C LYS A 112 -7.06 3.66 10.57
N ILE A 113 -6.19 3.71 9.57
CA ILE A 113 -6.58 4.11 8.20
C ILE A 113 -7.52 3.07 7.60
N CYS A 114 -7.19 1.78 7.72
CA CYS A 114 -8.02 0.68 7.25
C CYS A 114 -9.41 0.68 7.89
N GLU A 115 -9.49 0.86 9.21
CA GLU A 115 -10.76 0.97 9.95
C GLU A 115 -11.62 2.13 9.45
N GLN A 116 -11.02 3.33 9.29
CA GLN A 116 -11.75 4.48 8.74
C GLN A 116 -12.23 4.23 7.31
N HIS A 117 -11.39 3.63 6.47
CA HIS A 117 -11.74 3.32 5.08
C HIS A 117 -12.90 2.31 5.03
N PHE A 118 -12.84 1.28 5.87
CA PHE A 118 -13.91 0.29 6.01
C PHE A 118 -15.23 0.93 6.43
N ILE A 119 -15.25 1.75 7.49
CA ILE A 119 -16.45 2.44 7.96
C ILE A 119 -17.07 3.32 6.87
N LEU A 120 -16.26 4.06 6.10
CA LEU A 120 -16.76 4.88 5.00
C LEU A 120 -17.39 4.05 3.89
N LYS A 121 -16.82 2.88 3.58
CA LYS A 121 -17.36 1.98 2.57
C LYS A 121 -18.65 1.31 3.05
N LEU A 122 -18.74 0.92 4.33
CA LEU A 122 -19.97 0.42 4.95
C LEU A 122 -21.12 1.42 4.81
N ASN A 123 -20.86 2.69 5.12
CA ASN A 123 -21.89 3.74 5.11
C ASN A 123 -22.34 4.16 3.68
N GLY A 124 -21.68 3.66 2.63
CA GLY A 124 -21.91 4.07 1.24
C GLY A 124 -22.36 2.96 0.28
N GLN A 125 -22.68 1.75 0.76
CA GLN A 125 -22.91 0.57 -0.08
C GLN A 125 -24.21 -0.18 0.24
N SER A 126 -24.74 -0.94 -0.74
CA SER A 126 -25.84 -1.90 -0.58
C SER A 126 -25.32 -3.33 -0.29
N ASP A 127 -26.17 -4.17 0.32
CA ASP A 127 -25.86 -5.49 0.93
C ASP A 127 -24.88 -6.40 0.18
N GLY A 128 -24.90 -6.44 -1.16
CA GLY A 128 -24.07 -7.38 -1.94
C GLY A 128 -22.58 -7.02 -2.01
N MET A 129 -22.20 -5.75 -1.97
CA MET A 129 -20.78 -5.34 -2.03
C MET A 129 -20.10 -5.48 -0.66
N LEU A 130 -20.89 -5.43 0.42
CA LEU A 130 -20.43 -5.46 1.81
C LEU A 130 -19.76 -6.79 2.17
N SER A 131 -20.27 -7.93 1.68
CA SER A 131 -19.72 -9.25 1.99
C SER A 131 -18.28 -9.42 1.51
N SER A 132 -17.98 -9.06 0.25
CA SER A 132 -16.60 -9.20 -0.28
C SER A 132 -15.60 -8.26 0.39
N MET A 133 -16.06 -7.09 0.83
CA MET A 133 -15.20 -6.15 1.54
C MET A 133 -14.90 -6.63 2.95
N LEU A 134 -15.89 -7.21 3.64
CA LEU A 134 -15.71 -7.78 4.98
C LEU A 134 -14.61 -8.84 5.00
N ASP A 135 -14.56 -9.73 4.00
CA ASP A 135 -13.56 -10.80 3.93
C ASP A 135 -12.12 -10.25 3.90
N ASP A 136 -11.87 -9.19 3.11
CA ASP A 136 -10.56 -8.53 3.02
C ASP A 136 -10.09 -8.00 4.40
N TYR A 137 -10.99 -7.35 5.13
CA TYR A 137 -10.66 -6.75 6.43
C TYR A 137 -10.57 -7.79 7.53
N VAL A 138 -11.41 -8.84 7.50
CA VAL A 138 -11.33 -9.97 8.43
C VAL A 138 -9.96 -10.66 8.32
N GLU A 139 -9.45 -10.85 7.10
CA GLU A 139 -8.12 -11.44 6.87
C GLU A 139 -6.97 -10.56 7.38
N LEU A 140 -7.09 -9.23 7.26
CA LEU A 140 -6.07 -8.27 7.72
C LEU A 140 -6.07 -8.10 9.25
N PHE A 141 -7.26 -8.05 9.85
CA PHE A 141 -7.42 -7.81 11.28
C PHE A 141 -7.40 -9.12 12.10
N ASP A 142 -7.23 -10.28 11.46
CA ASP A 142 -7.41 -11.62 12.05
C ASP A 142 -8.67 -11.67 12.94
N LEU A 143 -9.77 -11.07 12.47
CA LEU A 143 -11.05 -11.11 13.18
C LEU A 143 -11.60 -12.52 13.09
N GLU A 144 -12.15 -13.07 14.18
CA GLU A 144 -12.86 -14.32 14.06
C GLU A 144 -14.07 -14.14 13.13
N PRO A 145 -14.24 -15.00 12.11
CA PRO A 145 -15.42 -14.96 11.27
C PRO A 145 -16.65 -15.20 12.15
N PHE A 146 -17.61 -14.29 12.09
CA PHE A 146 -18.91 -14.43 12.75
C PHE A 146 -19.70 -15.55 12.05
N TYR A 147 -19.52 -16.80 12.50
CA TYR A 147 -20.34 -17.95 12.12
C TYR A 147 -21.49 -18.16 13.11
#